data_AF-A0A920U0R9-F1
#
_entry.id   AF-A0A920U0R9-F1
#
_cell.length_a   1.000
_cell.length_b   1.000
_cell.length_c   1.000
_cell.angle_alpha   90.00
_cell.angle_beta   90.00
_cell.angle_gamma   90.00
#
_symmetry.space_group_name_H-M   'P 1'
#
loop_
_entity.id
_entity.type
_entity.pdbx_description
1 polymer ?
#
loop_
_entity_poly.entity_id
_entity_poly.type
_entity_poly.pdbx_seq_one_letter_code
_entity_poly.pdbx_strand_id
1 'polypeptide(L)'
;MLALVLGLSHSKNCPSKNGKGVVDVNLTGTFLCTQEAFRAMKAQNPGGGRIINNGSVSAYAPRPKSAPFTATKHAISGLTRSKSLEVVLIT
;
A
#
# COMPACT_ATOMS: atom_id res chain seq x y z
N MET A 1 14.22 2.52 3.06
CA MET A 1 13.67 3.89 3.19
C MET A 1 13.57 4.48 1.80
N LEU A 2 12.58 4.03 1.03
CA LEU A 2 12.15 4.73 -0.19
C LEU A 2 10.84 5.41 0.21
N ALA A 3 10.94 6.68 0.55
CA ALA A 3 9.80 7.51 0.91
C ALA A 3 9.10 7.95 -0.37
N LEU A 4 7.88 7.46 -0.61
CA LEU A 4 6.95 8.11 -1.53
C LEU A 4 5.52 7.66 -1.21
N VAL A 5 4.78 8.51 -0.52
CA VAL A 5 3.55 9.16 -0.99
C VAL A 5 3.18 10.14 0.12
N LEU A 6 3.40 11.42 -0.19
CA LEU A 6 3.02 12.57 0.59
C LEU A 6 1.59 12.42 1.12
N GLY A 7 1.40 12.79 2.38
CA GLY A 7 0.09 12.83 3.00
C GLY A 7 -0.86 13.71 2.20
N LEU A 8 -1.84 13.10 1.54
CA LEU A 8 -3.01 13.80 1.05
C LEU A 8 -4.14 13.66 2.08
N SER A 9 -3.93 14.23 3.26
CA SER A 9 -5.01 14.49 4.22
C SER A 9 -5.83 15.74 3.86
N HIS A 10 -5.57 16.37 2.70
CA HIS A 10 -6.36 17.48 2.17
C HIS A 10 -6.20 17.58 0.65
N SER A 11 -6.95 16.80 -0.12
CA SER A 11 -7.14 17.08 -1.55
C SER A 11 -8.59 17.50 -1.78
N LYS A 12 -8.83 18.81 -1.72
CA LYS A 12 -10.11 19.41 -2.12
C LYS A 12 -10.30 19.46 -3.65
N ASN A 13 -9.36 18.94 -4.45
CA ASN A 13 -9.33 19.10 -5.91
C ASN A 13 -9.02 17.84 -6.73
N CYS A 14 -9.28 16.62 -6.22
CA CYS A 14 -9.22 15.44 -7.09
C CYS A 14 -10.50 15.32 -7.94
N PRO A 15 -10.45 15.21 -9.29
CA PRO A 15 -11.63 15.24 -10.15
C PRO A 15 -12.57 14.03 -9.99
N SER A 16 -12.16 12.99 -9.26
CA SER A 16 -13.01 11.83 -9.00
C SER A 16 -13.85 12.05 -7.74
N LYS A 17 -15.10 12.44 -7.94
CA LYS A 17 -16.15 12.39 -6.90
C LYS A 17 -16.42 10.97 -6.34
N ASN A 18 -15.62 9.96 -6.72
CA ASN A 18 -15.78 8.56 -6.36
C ASN A 18 -14.47 8.01 -5.77
N GLY A 19 -14.59 7.14 -4.77
CA GLY A 19 -13.46 6.50 -4.07
C GLY A 19 -12.46 5.74 -4.94
N LYS A 20 -12.70 5.58 -6.25
CA LYS A 20 -11.78 4.94 -7.21
C LYS A 20 -10.39 5.56 -7.20
N GLY A 21 -10.26 6.89 -7.26
CA GLY A 21 -8.93 7.52 -7.28
C GLY A 21 -8.12 7.23 -6.01
N VAL A 22 -8.79 7.11 -4.87
CA VAL A 22 -8.15 6.73 -3.60
C VAL A 22 -7.68 5.28 -3.62
N VAL A 23 -8.47 4.37 -4.21
CA VAL A 23 -8.11 2.96 -4.39
C VAL A 23 -6.95 2.81 -5.36
N ASP A 24 -7.01 3.49 -6.51
CA ASP A 24 -6.01 3.41 -7.56
C ASP A 24 -4.63 3.85 -7.05
N VAL A 25 -4.58 4.94 -6.27
CA VAL A 25 -3.31 5.41 -5.70
C VAL A 25 -2.88 4.56 -4.51
N ASN A 26 -3.73 4.40 -3.49
CA ASN A 26 -3.29 3.84 -2.22
C ASN A 26 -3.13 2.31 -2.26
N LEU A 27 -4.00 1.61 -3.00
CA LEU A 27 -4.02 0.15 -3.01
C LEU A 27 -3.38 -0.39 -4.29
N THR A 28 -3.89 0.00 -5.46
CA THR A 28 -3.38 -0.51 -6.74
C THR A 28 -1.91 -0.13 -6.94
N GLY A 29 -1.55 1.14 -6.69
CA GLY A 29 -0.16 1.58 -6.73
C GLY A 29 0.75 0.78 -5.80
N THR A 30 0.35 0.59 -4.54
CA THR A 30 1.15 -0.18 -3.57
C THR A 30 1.30 -1.65 -3.99
N PHE A 31 0.25 -2.27 -4.52
CA PHE A 31 0.29 -3.65 -5.02
C PHE A 31 1.32 -3.82 -6.15
N LEU A 32 1.25 -2.95 -7.16
CA LEU A 32 2.16 -2.99 -8.31
C LEU A 32 3.61 -2.70 -7.88
N CYS A 33 3.85 -1.70 -7.04
CA CYS A 33 5.17 -1.41 -6.50
C CYS A 33 5.74 -2.58 -5.70
N THR A 34 4.90 -3.26 -4.91
CA THR A 34 5.30 -4.44 -4.14
C THR A 34 5.72 -5.58 -5.08
N GLN A 35 4.97 -5.82 -6.15
CA GLN A 35 5.29 -6.84 -7.14
C GLN A 35 6.64 -6.59 -7.84
N GLU A 36 6.88 -5.35 -8.29
CA GLU A 36 8.14 -5.00 -8.93
C GLU A 36 9.32 -5.02 -7.95
N ALA A 37 9.12 -4.55 -6.71
CA ALA A 37 10.13 -4.65 -5.67
C ALA A 37 10.52 -6.12 -5.39
N PHE A 38 9.56 -7.04 -5.35
CA PHE A 38 9.86 -8.47 -5.24
C PHE A 38 10.65 -9.01 -6.42
N ARG A 39 10.29 -8.61 -7.65
CA ARG A 39 11.03 -9.01 -8.85
C ARG A 39 12.48 -8.54 -8.79
N ALA A 40 12.69 -7.29 -8.39
CA ALA A 40 14.04 -6.72 -8.23
C ALA A 40 14.83 -7.41 -7.11
N MET A 41 14.22 -7.66 -5.95
CA MET A 41 14.87 -8.34 -4.81
C MET A 41 15.31 -9.77 -5.15
N LYS A 42 14.53 -10.51 -5.95
CA LYS A 42 14.89 -11.86 -6.43
C LYS A 42 16.06 -11.87 -7.40
N ALA A 43 16.28 -10.78 -8.15
CA ALA A 43 17.37 -10.67 -9.12
C ALA A 43 18.72 -10.26 -8.48
N GLN A 44 18.73 -9.87 -7.20
CA GLN A 44 19.95 -9.48 -6.48
C GLN A 44 20.79 -10.72 -6.11
N ASN A 45 22.11 -10.53 -5.97
CA ASN A 45 23.04 -11.54 -5.46
C ASN A 45 23.99 -10.93 -4.40
N PRO A 46 23.89 -11.31 -3.11
CA PRO A 46 22.87 -12.19 -2.55
C PRO A 46 21.47 -11.57 -2.64
N GLY A 47 20.45 -12.41 -2.85
CA GLY A 47 19.06 -11.98 -2.90
C GLY A 47 18.57 -11.54 -1.52
N GLY A 48 17.71 -10.53 -1.46
CA GLY A 48 17.11 -10.10 -0.19
C GLY A 48 16.57 -8.68 -0.19
N GLY A 49 16.11 -8.24 0.98
CA GLY A 49 15.56 -6.90 1.19
C GLY A 49 14.32 -6.89 2.07
N ARG A 50 13.77 -5.69 2.31
CA ARG A 50 12.59 -5.49 3.14
C ARG A 50 11.64 -4.52 2.45
N ILE A 51 10.42 -4.97 2.17
CA ILE A 51 9.33 -4.13 1.65
C ILE A 51 8.51 -3.64 2.85
N ILE A 52 8.32 -2.33 2.95
CA ILE A 52 7.56 -1.70 4.04
C ILE A 52 6.40 -0.92 3.44
N ASN A 53 5.18 -1.39 3.67
CA ASN A 53 3.96 -0.69 3.25
C ASN A 53 3.47 0.24 4.36
N ASN A 54 3.10 1.48 4.01
CA ASN A 54 2.67 2.46 5.00
C ASN A 54 1.20 2.26 5.42
N GLY A 55 1.01 1.78 6.64
CA GLY A 55 -0.29 1.66 7.30
C GLY A 55 -0.94 3.01 7.67
N SER A 56 -1.99 2.96 8.48
CA SER A 56 -2.59 4.16 9.07
C SER A 56 -3.43 3.80 10.30
N VAL A 57 -3.45 4.69 11.30
CA VAL A 57 -4.40 4.61 12.41
C VAL A 57 -5.84 4.65 11.92
N SER A 58 -6.11 5.27 10.78
CA SER A 58 -7.44 5.27 10.15
C SER A 58 -7.91 3.88 9.70
N ALA A 59 -7.03 2.87 9.70
CA ALA A 59 -7.39 1.46 9.55
C ALA A 59 -7.90 0.80 10.84
N TYR A 60 -7.86 1.48 11.98
CA TYR A 60 -8.34 0.93 13.26
C TYR A 60 -9.33 1.89 13.93
N ALA A 61 -9.10 3.19 13.78
CA ALA A 61 -9.99 4.25 14.23
C ALA A 61 -10.43 5.09 13.01
N PRO A 62 -11.47 4.65 12.27
CA PRO A 62 -11.96 5.36 11.09
C PRO A 62 -12.56 6.71 11.46
N ARG A 63 -12.44 7.69 10.54
CA ARG A 63 -12.99 9.04 10.73
C ARG A 63 -14.21 9.23 9.84
N PRO A 64 -15.19 10.07 10.24
CA PRO A 64 -16.31 10.39 9.37
C PRO A 64 -15.85 10.91 8.00
N LYS A 65 -16.57 10.54 6.93
CA LYS A 65 -16.30 10.94 5.54
C LYS A 65 -14.98 10.44 4.94
N SER A 66 -14.29 9.48 5.57
CA SER A 66 -13.04 8.89 5.04
C SER A 66 -13.17 7.43 4.59
N ALA A 67 -14.38 6.94 4.33
CA ALA A 67 -14.65 5.54 4.00
C ALA A 67 -13.71 4.92 2.94
N PRO A 68 -13.51 5.51 1.74
CA PRO A 68 -12.61 4.92 0.75
C PRO A 68 -11.15 4.90 1.22
N PHE A 69 -10.70 5.93 1.94
CA PHE A 69 -9.35 5.97 2.49
C PHE A 69 -9.15 4.90 3.57
N THR A 70 -10.07 4.81 4.54
CA THR A 70 -10.08 3.79 5.60
C THR A 70 -10.08 2.38 5.01
N ALA A 71 -10.89 2.12 3.98
CA ALA A 71 -10.94 0.82 3.30
C ALA A 71 -9.58 0.46 2.69
N THR A 72 -8.94 1.38 1.97
CA THR A 72 -7.61 1.13 1.39
C THR A 72 -6.56 0.86 2.47
N LYS A 73 -6.64 1.52 3.62
CA LYS A 73 -5.66 1.33 4.71
C LYS A 73 -5.83 -0.01 5.43
N HIS A 74 -7.04 -0.55 5.53
CA HIS A 74 -7.26 -1.94 5.94
C HIS A 74 -6.68 -2.92 4.91
N ALA A 75 -6.92 -2.65 3.61
CA ALA A 75 -6.42 -3.51 2.53
C ALA A 75 -4.89 -3.59 2.50
N ILE A 76 -4.17 -2.50 2.81
CA ILE A 76 -2.70 -2.52 2.94
C ILE A 76 -2.21 -3.47 4.04
N SER A 77 -2.89 -3.54 5.18
CA SER A 77 -2.55 -4.48 6.24
C SER A 77 -2.73 -5.93 5.78
N GLY A 78 -3.84 -6.22 5.06
CA GLY A 78 -4.08 -7.53 4.45
C GLY A 78 -3.03 -7.90 3.42
N LEU A 79 -2.76 -7.00 2.47
CA LEU A 79 -1.75 -7.16 1.43
C LEU A 79 -0.37 -7.51 2.02
N THR A 80 0.05 -6.78 3.05
CA THR A 80 1.35 -6.98 3.69
C THR A 80 1.44 -8.35 4.35
N ARG A 81 0.38 -8.78 5.05
CA ARG A 81 0.32 -10.13 5.66
C ARG A 81 0.33 -11.22 4.59
N SER A 82 -0.52 -11.13 3.56
CA SER A 82 -0.55 -12.11 2.47
C SER A 82 0.81 -12.22 1.78
N LYS A 83 1.45 -11.09 1.45
CA LYS A 83 2.78 -11.10 0.83
C LYS A 83 3.87 -11.62 1.75
N SER A 84 3.82 -11.37 3.06
CA SER A 84 4.78 -11.98 3.98
C SER A 84 4.69 -13.51 4.00
N LEU A 85 3.50 -14.09 3.84
CA LEU A 85 3.31 -15.54 3.77
C LEU A 85 3.81 -16.11 2.43
N GLU A 86 3.55 -15.42 1.32
CA GLU A 86 4.06 -15.83 0.01
C GLU A 86 5.59 -15.81 -0.06
N VAL A 87 6.26 -14.83 0.57
CA VAL A 87 7.73 -14.75 0.57
C VAL A 87 8.36 -15.90 1.34
N VAL A 88 7.77 -16.29 2.47
CA VAL A 88 8.23 -17.44 3.27
C VAL A 88 8.08 -18.76 2.50
N LEU A 89 7.17 -18.83 1.53
CA LEU A 89 6.99 -20.01 0.67
C LEU A 89 7.98 -20.09 -0.51
N ILE A 90 8.73 -19.01 -0.82
CA ILE A 90 9.56 -18.91 -2.03
C ILE A 90 11.07 -18.87 -1.71
N THR A 91 11.47 -18.63 -0.46
CA THR A 91 12.86 -18.75 0.04
C THR A 91 13.15 -20.15 0.55
#